data_AF-A0A946JS68-F1
#
_entry.id   AF-A0A946JS68-F1
#
_cell.length_a   1.000
_cell.length_b   1.000
_cell.length_c   1.000
_cell.angle_alpha   90.00
_cell.angle_beta   90.00
_cell.angle_gamma   90.00
#
_symmetry.space_group_name_H-M   'P 1'
#
loop_
_entity.id
_entity.type
_entity.pdbx_description
1 polymer ?
#
loop_
_entity_poly.entity_id
_entity_poly.type
_entity_poly.pdbx_seq_one_letter_code
_entity_poly.pdbx_strand_id
1 'polypeptide(L)'
;MISRRDFLQATVAASAIYGAGGFTRASAQQSLSQNELLKFDTTGNVTLIHITDIHGQLNPVYFREPEINLGIGSVNGLPPHVTGKDFLNLFNMTPGSPEAYALTYNDFSALAKTYGRMGGLDRVATVINSIRSDRPDALLLDGGDTWQGSYTTHHTQGQDMVNVMNALKPDAMTSHWEFTLGIDRV
;
A
#
# COMPACT_ATOMS: atom_id res chain seq x y z
N MET A 1 38.99 -16.13 26.51
CA MET A 1 38.50 -14.82 26.02
C MET A 1 37.43 -15.09 24.99
N ILE A 2 36.24 -14.52 25.15
CA ILE A 2 35.18 -14.60 24.13
C ILE A 2 35.61 -13.69 22.97
N SER A 3 35.65 -14.23 21.74
CA SER A 3 35.97 -13.39 20.58
C SER A 3 34.76 -12.51 20.22
N ARG A 4 35.00 -11.41 19.50
CA ARG A 4 33.90 -10.55 19.00
C ARG A 4 32.90 -11.34 18.15
N ARG A 5 33.35 -12.38 17.45
CA ARG A 5 32.51 -13.27 16.64
C ARG A 5 31.61 -14.14 17.51
N ASP A 6 32.17 -14.74 18.56
CA ASP A 6 31.42 -15.61 19.49
C ASP A 6 30.36 -14.81 20.24
N PHE A 7 30.70 -13.58 20.64
CA PHE A 7 29.75 -12.67 21.28
C PHE A 7 28.59 -12.29 20.35
N LEU A 8 28.88 -11.98 19.08
CA LEU A 8 27.84 -11.67 18.09
C LEU A 8 26.96 -12.89 17.83
N GLN A 9 27.54 -14.07 17.60
CA GLN A 9 26.78 -15.30 17.34
C GLN A 9 25.90 -15.72 18.53
N ALA A 10 26.40 -15.62 19.76
CA ALA A 10 25.63 -15.88 20.96
C ALA A 10 24.46 -14.89 21.11
N THR A 11 24.71 -13.61 20.79
CA THR A 11 23.66 -12.58 20.83
C THR A 11 22.57 -12.83 19.78
N VAL A 12 22.95 -13.23 18.55
CA VAL A 12 22.00 -13.61 17.50
C VAL A 12 21.16 -14.81 17.91
N ALA A 13 21.80 -15.88 18.39
CA ALA A 13 21.11 -17.09 18.83
C ALA A 13 20.16 -16.82 20.01
N ALA A 14 20.57 -16.00 20.98
CA ALA A 14 19.72 -15.60 22.10
C ALA A 14 18.50 -14.78 21.64
N SER A 15 18.68 -13.86 20.67
CA SER A 15 17.57 -13.06 20.13
C SER A 15 16.54 -13.91 19.36
N ALA A 16 16.98 -14.94 18.65
CA ALA A 16 16.11 -15.88 17.96
C ALA A 16 15.30 -16.77 18.93
N ILE A 17 15.89 -17.16 20.08
CA ILE A 17 15.23 -18.00 21.10
C ILE A 17 14.18 -17.21 21.90
N TYR A 18 14.45 -15.94 22.20
CA TYR A 18 13.55 -15.10 23.01
C TYR A 18 12.37 -14.49 22.23
N GLY A 19 12.21 -14.81 20.94
CA GLY A 19 11.17 -14.20 20.09
C GLY A 19 11.33 -12.67 19.94
N ALA A 20 12.47 -12.13 20.37
CA ALA A 20 12.81 -10.74 20.16
C ALA A 20 13.22 -10.62 18.71
N GLY A 21 12.30 -10.13 17.87
CA GLY A 21 12.54 -9.70 16.49
C GLY A 21 13.55 -8.55 16.39
N GLY A 22 14.72 -8.66 17.02
CA GLY A 22 15.79 -7.67 17.01
C GLY A 22 16.35 -7.48 15.61
N PHE A 23 16.39 -8.54 14.80
CA PHE A 23 16.78 -8.44 13.38
C PHE A 23 15.71 -7.79 12.51
N THR A 24 14.42 -8.05 12.75
CA THR A 24 13.33 -7.33 12.05
C THR A 24 13.27 -5.88 12.49
N ARG A 25 13.52 -5.57 13.78
CA ARG A 25 13.57 -4.19 14.28
C ARG A 25 14.79 -3.40 13.80
N ALA A 26 15.95 -4.05 13.65
CA ALA A 26 17.18 -3.41 13.16
C ALA A 26 17.20 -3.23 11.62
N SER A 27 16.59 -4.15 10.85
CA SER A 27 16.38 -3.95 9.41
C SER A 27 15.26 -2.94 9.12
N ALA A 28 14.20 -2.92 9.92
CA ALA A 28 13.11 -1.94 9.81
C ALA A 28 13.46 -0.56 10.40
N GLN A 29 14.70 -0.36 10.89
CA GLN A 29 15.19 0.94 11.37
C GLN A 29 15.73 1.84 10.25
N GLN A 30 15.80 1.37 9.01
CA GLN A 30 15.96 2.28 7.87
C GLN A 30 14.65 3.01 7.66
N SER A 31 14.55 4.25 8.16
CA SER A 31 13.43 5.11 7.84
C SER A 31 13.42 5.34 6.32
N LEU A 32 12.39 4.84 5.64
CA LEU A 32 12.13 5.20 4.26
C LEU A 32 11.94 6.71 4.18
N SER A 33 12.86 7.40 3.53
CA SER A 33 12.63 8.80 3.17
C SER A 33 11.66 8.88 1.99
N GLN A 34 10.92 9.99 1.89
CA GLN A 34 10.10 10.28 0.72
C GLN A 34 10.94 10.21 -0.57
N ASN A 35 12.19 10.68 -0.54
CA ASN A 35 13.09 10.62 -1.69
C ASN A 35 13.41 9.19 -2.11
N GLU A 36 13.56 8.26 -1.17
CA GLU A 36 13.77 6.84 -1.49
C GLU A 36 12.51 6.20 -2.08
N LEU A 37 11.33 6.52 -1.55
CA LEU A 37 10.05 6.02 -2.07
C LEU A 37 9.74 6.54 -3.48
N LEU A 38 10.16 7.77 -3.78
CA LEU A 38 9.95 8.41 -5.07
C LEU A 38 11.13 8.21 -6.04
N LYS A 39 12.14 7.43 -5.65
CA LYS A 39 13.29 7.15 -6.51
C LYS A 39 12.96 5.99 -7.45
N PHE A 40 12.40 6.31 -8.61
CA PHE A 40 12.21 5.36 -9.70
C PHE A 40 12.90 5.85 -10.97
N ASP A 41 13.58 4.94 -11.66
CA ASP A 41 14.11 5.25 -12.98
C ASP A 41 12.95 5.32 -13.96
N THR A 42 12.92 6.40 -14.74
CA THR A 42 11.89 6.53 -15.76
C THR A 42 12.21 5.60 -16.94
N THR A 43 11.23 4.81 -17.38
CA THR A 43 11.37 3.89 -18.51
C THR A 43 10.15 3.92 -19.45
N GLY A 44 10.30 3.37 -20.66
CA GLY A 44 9.24 3.30 -21.67
C GLY A 44 8.76 4.66 -22.20
N ASN A 45 7.69 4.60 -23.01
CA ASN A 45 7.13 5.76 -23.72
C ASN A 45 5.77 6.20 -23.18
N VAL A 46 5.18 5.43 -22.27
CA VAL A 46 3.86 5.70 -21.68
C VAL A 46 3.97 5.41 -20.19
N THR A 47 3.47 6.34 -19.38
CA THR A 47 3.37 6.18 -17.93
C THR A 47 1.90 6.19 -17.52
N LEU A 48 1.47 5.12 -16.88
CA LEU A 48 0.12 5.00 -16.32
C LEU A 48 0.23 5.04 -14.79
N ILE A 49 -0.45 5.99 -14.18
CA ILE A 49 -0.65 6.06 -12.74
C ILE A 49 -2.05 5.53 -12.47
N HIS A 50 -2.17 4.43 -11.75
CA HIS A 50 -3.45 3.80 -11.46
C HIS A 50 -3.74 3.86 -9.96
N ILE A 51 -4.91 4.38 -9.62
CA ILE A 51 -5.50 4.35 -8.28
C ILE A 51 -6.89 3.71 -8.40
N THR A 52 -7.35 3.01 -7.37
CA THR A 52 -8.66 2.34 -7.38
C THR A 52 -9.11 2.09 -5.95
N ASP A 53 -10.42 1.90 -5.76
CA ASP A 53 -11.01 1.44 -4.50
C ASP A 53 -10.61 2.34 -3.31
N ILE A 54 -10.55 3.66 -3.55
CA ILE A 54 -10.20 4.65 -2.50
C ILE A 54 -11.22 4.61 -1.37
N HIS A 55 -12.47 4.26 -1.68
CA HIS A 55 -13.56 4.12 -0.74
C HIS A 55 -13.69 5.31 0.24
N GLY A 56 -13.57 6.55 -0.28
CA GLY A 56 -13.71 7.75 0.52
C GLY A 56 -12.61 8.01 1.55
N GLN A 57 -11.48 7.29 1.50
CA GLN A 57 -10.39 7.41 2.48
C GLN A 57 -9.50 8.64 2.21
N LEU A 58 -9.96 9.81 2.66
CA LEU A 58 -9.19 11.06 2.59
C LEU A 58 -7.91 11.03 3.41
N ASN A 59 -7.98 10.42 4.59
CA ASN A 59 -6.93 10.45 5.58
C ASN A 59 -6.18 9.12 5.61
N PRO A 60 -4.90 9.12 6.05
CA PRO A 60 -4.17 7.88 6.23
C PRO A 60 -4.85 6.93 7.23
N VAL A 61 -4.89 5.65 6.89
CA VAL A 61 -5.48 4.56 7.69
C VAL A 61 -4.51 3.39 7.88
N TYR A 62 -4.81 2.52 8.85
CA TYR A 62 -4.20 1.20 8.91
C TYR A 62 -5.10 0.25 8.12
N PHE A 63 -4.61 -0.24 6.98
CA PHE A 63 -5.31 -1.19 6.14
C PHE A 63 -4.50 -2.49 6.07
N ARG A 64 -5.07 -3.59 6.55
CA ARG A 64 -4.41 -4.91 6.59
C ARG A 64 -5.03 -5.80 5.54
N GLU A 65 -4.19 -6.40 4.71
CA GLU A 65 -4.60 -7.42 3.74
C GLU A 65 -5.28 -8.64 4.40
N PRO A 66 -6.13 -9.36 3.66
CA PRO A 66 -6.81 -10.54 4.19
C PRO A 66 -5.81 -11.64 4.55
N GLU A 67 -6.07 -12.28 5.67
CA GLU A 67 -5.32 -13.47 6.10
C GLU A 67 -5.70 -14.70 5.29
N ILE A 68 -6.97 -14.80 4.94
CA ILE A 68 -7.55 -15.91 4.20
C ILE A 68 -8.26 -15.35 2.97
N ASN A 69 -7.80 -15.76 1.79
CA ASN A 69 -8.50 -15.57 0.53
C ASN A 69 -8.40 -16.89 -0.27
N LEU A 70 -9.52 -17.58 -0.44
CA LEU A 70 -9.55 -18.94 -0.99
C LEU A 70 -9.97 -18.94 -2.46
N GLY A 71 -9.11 -19.47 -3.32
CA GLY A 71 -9.42 -19.75 -4.71
C GLY A 71 -10.01 -21.15 -4.86
N ILE A 72 -11.11 -21.29 -5.59
CA ILE A 72 -11.78 -22.57 -5.82
C ILE A 72 -11.61 -22.98 -7.29
N GLY A 73 -11.36 -24.27 -7.54
CA GLY A 73 -11.26 -24.78 -8.90
C GLY A 73 -10.02 -24.26 -9.62
N SER A 74 -10.20 -23.71 -10.82
CA SER A 74 -9.10 -23.29 -11.70
C SER A 74 -8.29 -22.09 -11.20
N VAL A 75 -8.77 -21.37 -10.17
CA VAL A 75 -8.07 -20.22 -9.58
C VAL A 75 -7.40 -20.54 -8.24
N ASN A 76 -7.40 -21.80 -7.81
CA ASN A 76 -6.71 -22.21 -6.60
C ASN A 76 -5.19 -21.99 -6.72
N GLY A 77 -4.60 -21.27 -5.77
CA GLY A 77 -3.17 -20.94 -5.77
C GLY A 77 -2.76 -19.86 -6.79
N LEU A 78 -3.73 -19.14 -7.38
CA LEU A 78 -3.45 -18.02 -8.29
C LEU A 78 -3.84 -16.68 -7.62
N PRO A 79 -3.08 -15.59 -7.86
CA PRO A 79 -3.52 -14.25 -7.46
C PRO A 79 -4.94 -13.94 -7.99
N PRO A 80 -5.80 -13.26 -7.20
CA PRO A 80 -5.53 -12.67 -5.88
C PRO A 80 -5.69 -13.63 -4.69
N HIS A 81 -5.91 -14.93 -4.92
CA HIS A 81 -6.17 -15.95 -3.89
C HIS A 81 -4.90 -16.57 -3.29
N VAL A 82 -3.83 -15.80 -3.20
CA VAL A 82 -2.58 -16.18 -2.55
C VAL A 82 -2.31 -15.14 -1.48
N THR A 83 -2.16 -15.55 -0.23
CA THR A 83 -2.00 -14.63 0.90
C THR A 83 -0.73 -14.92 1.70
N GLY A 84 -0.33 -13.95 2.52
CA GLY A 84 0.72 -14.11 3.52
C GLY A 84 2.07 -14.56 2.95
N LYS A 85 2.68 -15.56 3.58
CA LYS A 85 4.02 -16.06 3.21
C LYS A 85 4.07 -16.59 1.78
N ASP A 86 2.99 -17.21 1.31
CA ASP A 86 2.95 -17.74 -0.05
C ASP A 86 2.91 -16.61 -1.08
N PHE A 87 2.26 -15.50 -0.76
CA PHE A 87 2.31 -14.28 -1.58
C PHE A 87 3.74 -13.72 -1.64
N LEU A 88 4.41 -13.62 -0.49
CA LEU A 88 5.80 -13.15 -0.44
C LEU A 88 6.73 -14.02 -1.28
N ASN A 89 6.56 -15.35 -1.20
CA ASN A 89 7.36 -16.30 -2.00
C ASN A 89 7.05 -16.15 -3.49
N LEU A 90 5.78 -16.04 -3.87
CA LEU A 90 5.34 -15.96 -5.26
C LEU A 90 5.94 -14.74 -5.99
N PHE A 91 6.04 -13.60 -5.29
CA PHE A 91 6.57 -12.35 -5.85
C PHE A 91 8.01 -12.05 -5.43
N ASN A 92 8.72 -13.00 -4.81
CA ASN A 92 10.09 -12.82 -4.30
C ASN A 92 10.27 -11.58 -3.40
N MET A 93 9.29 -11.31 -2.53
CA MET A 93 9.31 -10.18 -1.62
C MET A 93 10.02 -10.51 -0.31
N THR A 94 10.75 -9.54 0.24
CA THR A 94 11.48 -9.72 1.50
C THR A 94 10.53 -9.55 2.69
N PRO A 95 10.44 -10.51 3.64
CA PRO A 95 9.64 -10.34 4.85
C PRO A 95 10.07 -9.11 5.67
N GLY A 96 9.10 -8.37 6.22
CA GLY A 96 9.35 -7.16 7.01
C GLY A 96 9.69 -5.91 6.19
N SER A 97 9.78 -6.02 4.87
CA SER A 97 9.91 -4.89 3.95
C SER A 97 8.65 -4.00 3.94
N PRO A 98 8.75 -2.78 3.40
CA PRO A 98 7.60 -1.90 3.21
C PRO A 98 6.54 -2.51 2.29
N GLU A 99 6.95 -3.23 1.25
CA GLU A 99 6.05 -3.92 0.33
C GLU A 99 5.35 -5.10 1.03
N ALA A 100 6.07 -5.83 1.88
CA ALA A 100 5.46 -6.88 2.70
C ALA A 100 4.42 -6.31 3.69
N TYR A 101 4.67 -5.11 4.24
CA TYR A 101 3.70 -4.40 5.07
C TYR A 101 2.45 -3.97 4.29
N ALA A 102 2.62 -3.51 3.06
CA ALA A 102 1.53 -3.02 2.23
C ALA A 102 0.68 -4.13 1.59
N LEU A 103 1.30 -5.28 1.27
CA LEU A 103 0.69 -6.32 0.41
C LEU A 103 0.40 -7.64 1.13
N THR A 104 0.74 -7.76 2.42
CA THR A 104 0.45 -8.97 3.20
C THR A 104 0.05 -8.66 4.63
N TYR A 105 -0.53 -9.66 5.29
CA TYR A 105 -0.94 -9.55 6.69
C TYR A 105 0.17 -9.90 7.69
N ASN A 106 1.29 -10.48 7.22
CA ASN A 106 2.35 -10.97 8.10
C ASN A 106 2.98 -9.82 8.89
N ASP A 107 3.10 -10.01 10.20
CA ASP A 107 3.69 -9.03 11.13
C ASP A 107 3.05 -7.63 11.10
N PHE A 108 1.82 -7.49 10.56
CA PHE A 108 1.17 -6.19 10.33
C PHE A 108 1.18 -5.30 11.57
N SER A 109 0.83 -5.82 12.74
CA SER A 109 0.80 -5.03 13.99
C SER A 109 2.18 -4.51 14.43
N ALA A 110 3.27 -5.22 14.08
CA ALA A 110 4.63 -4.78 14.38
C ALA A 110 5.12 -3.78 13.32
N LEU A 111 4.87 -4.06 12.05
CA LEU A 111 5.26 -3.20 10.93
C LEU A 111 4.47 -1.88 10.90
N ALA A 112 3.19 -1.90 11.26
CA ALA A 112 2.35 -0.71 11.40
C ALA A 112 2.90 0.28 12.46
N LYS A 113 3.56 -0.21 13.51
CA LYS A 113 4.24 0.65 14.50
C LYS A 113 5.51 1.31 13.94
N THR A 114 6.05 0.76 12.87
CA THR A 114 7.30 1.21 12.24
C THR A 114 7.01 2.13 11.06
N TYR A 115 6.15 1.69 10.15
CA TYR A 115 5.82 2.42 8.91
C TYR A 115 4.60 3.34 9.05
N GLY A 116 3.77 3.16 10.08
CA GLY A 116 2.62 4.02 10.33
C GLY A 116 1.44 3.76 9.38
N ARG A 117 0.52 4.72 9.30
CA ARG A 117 -0.68 4.63 8.48
C ARG A 117 -0.38 4.85 7.00
N MET A 118 -1.07 4.14 6.12
CA MET A 118 -0.96 4.18 4.66
C MET A 118 -2.08 5.00 4.02
N GLY A 119 -1.92 5.32 2.74
CA GLY A 119 -2.90 6.11 1.98
C GLY A 119 -2.97 7.57 2.42
N GLY A 120 -4.13 8.18 2.25
CA GLY A 120 -4.34 9.62 2.39
C GLY A 120 -4.09 10.35 1.07
N LEU A 121 -5.08 11.13 0.62
CA LEU A 121 -5.03 11.74 -0.72
C LEU A 121 -4.01 12.87 -0.85
N ASP A 122 -3.58 13.48 0.25
CA ASP A 122 -2.47 14.43 0.29
C ASP A 122 -1.13 13.76 -0.04
N ARG A 123 -0.90 12.57 0.50
CA ARG A 123 0.31 11.76 0.24
C ARG A 123 0.26 11.14 -1.16
N VAL A 124 -0.90 10.65 -1.59
CA VAL A 124 -1.11 10.19 -2.96
C VAL A 124 -0.85 11.32 -3.95
N ALA A 125 -1.32 12.54 -3.69
CA ALA A 125 -1.02 13.72 -4.50
C ALA A 125 0.49 13.97 -4.62
N THR A 126 1.24 13.77 -3.53
CA THR A 126 2.70 13.95 -3.52
C THR A 126 3.39 12.96 -4.47
N VAL A 127 2.98 11.69 -4.45
CA VAL A 127 3.49 10.65 -5.36
C VAL A 127 3.12 10.96 -6.81
N ILE A 128 1.84 11.26 -7.07
CA ILE A 128 1.34 11.61 -8.41
C ILE A 128 2.10 12.81 -8.98
N ASN A 129 2.28 13.87 -8.20
CA ASN A 129 2.97 15.07 -8.65
C ASN A 129 4.46 14.83 -8.90
N SER A 130 5.11 13.96 -8.11
CA SER A 130 6.49 13.55 -8.39
C SER A 130 6.58 12.82 -9.73
N ILE A 131 5.68 11.86 -9.99
CA ILE A 131 5.65 11.14 -11.27
C ILE A 131 5.40 12.11 -12.42
N ARG A 132 4.44 13.04 -12.29
CA ARG A 132 4.13 14.03 -13.32
C ARG A 132 5.24 15.06 -13.55
N SER A 133 6.04 15.37 -12.53
CA SER A 133 7.22 16.23 -12.67
C SER A 133 8.25 15.60 -13.61
N ASP A 134 8.42 14.29 -13.53
CA ASP A 134 9.37 13.54 -14.36
C ASP A 134 8.76 13.10 -15.70
N ARG A 135 7.43 12.90 -15.72
CA ARG A 135 6.63 12.44 -16.87
C ARG A 135 5.38 13.30 -17.03
N PRO A 136 5.49 14.49 -17.66
CA PRO A 136 4.36 15.40 -17.82
C PRO A 136 3.20 14.84 -18.66
N ASP A 137 3.44 13.78 -19.43
CA ASP A 137 2.49 13.04 -20.25
C ASP A 137 1.89 11.79 -19.55
N ALA A 138 2.20 11.59 -18.26
CA ALA A 138 1.64 10.48 -17.49
C ALA A 138 0.12 10.61 -17.30
N LEU A 139 -0.59 9.52 -17.58
CA LEU A 139 -2.05 9.44 -17.42
C LEU A 139 -2.39 8.94 -16.02
N LEU A 140 -3.28 9.65 -15.32
CA LEU A 140 -3.86 9.23 -14.05
C LEU A 140 -5.22 8.57 -14.30
N LEU A 141 -5.34 7.30 -13.93
CA LEU A 141 -6.55 6.48 -14.12
C LEU A 141 -7.12 6.10 -12.75
N ASP A 142 -8.41 6.37 -12.55
CA ASP A 142 -9.18 5.96 -11.37
C ASP A 142 -10.04 4.73 -11.69
N GLY A 143 -9.78 3.60 -11.03
CA GLY A 143 -10.52 2.35 -11.21
C GLY A 143 -11.95 2.38 -10.65
N GLY A 144 -12.37 3.48 -10.03
CA GLY A 144 -13.70 3.62 -9.43
C GLY A 144 -13.73 3.13 -7.98
N ASP A 145 -14.93 3.04 -7.43
CA ASP A 145 -15.14 2.76 -6.00
C ASP A 145 -14.47 3.84 -5.11
N THR A 146 -14.57 5.08 -5.56
CA THR A 146 -13.91 6.26 -4.97
C THR A 146 -14.91 7.12 -4.19
N TRP A 147 -16.15 7.29 -4.67
CA TRP A 147 -17.06 8.34 -4.16
C TRP A 147 -17.87 7.98 -2.90
N GLN A 148 -17.67 6.78 -2.34
CA GLN A 148 -18.34 6.32 -1.12
C GLN A 148 -17.40 5.56 -0.20
N GLY A 149 -17.78 5.34 1.06
CA GLY A 149 -17.10 4.39 1.95
C GLY A 149 -16.61 4.99 3.27
N SER A 150 -16.88 6.28 3.45
CA SER A 150 -16.50 7.03 4.65
C SER A 150 -17.63 7.91 5.17
N TYR A 151 -17.52 8.37 6.42
CA TYR A 151 -18.50 9.29 7.01
C TYR A 151 -18.63 10.59 6.20
N THR A 152 -17.54 11.13 5.67
CA THR A 152 -17.55 12.39 4.90
C THR A 152 -18.24 12.21 3.55
N THR A 153 -17.99 11.10 2.85
CA THR A 153 -18.71 10.78 1.61
C THR A 153 -20.21 10.61 1.85
N HIS A 154 -20.61 9.97 2.96
CA HIS A 154 -22.02 9.86 3.33
C HIS A 154 -22.66 11.23 3.58
N HIS A 155 -22.00 12.10 4.33
CA HIS A 155 -22.54 13.42 4.68
C HIS A 155 -22.58 14.40 3.51
N THR A 156 -21.63 14.27 2.57
CA THR A 156 -21.51 15.17 1.41
C THR A 156 -22.05 14.57 0.11
N GLN A 157 -22.65 13.38 0.16
CA GLN A 157 -23.10 12.62 -1.02
C GLN A 157 -21.96 12.49 -2.06
N GLY A 158 -20.77 12.12 -1.59
CA GLY A 158 -19.55 11.95 -2.40
C GLY A 158 -18.91 13.24 -2.91
N GLN A 159 -19.45 14.43 -2.60
CA GLN A 159 -18.92 15.69 -3.14
C GLN A 159 -17.49 15.98 -2.69
N ASP A 160 -17.11 15.54 -1.49
CA ASP A 160 -15.73 15.66 -1.00
C ASP A 160 -14.74 14.93 -1.92
N MET A 161 -15.07 13.72 -2.36
CA MET A 161 -14.27 12.93 -3.30
C MET A 161 -14.22 13.56 -4.67
N VAL A 162 -15.36 13.99 -5.20
CA VAL A 162 -15.41 14.71 -6.49
C VAL A 162 -14.48 15.94 -6.45
N ASN A 163 -14.50 16.72 -5.36
CA ASN A 163 -13.65 17.90 -5.23
C ASN A 163 -12.15 17.55 -5.18
N VAL A 164 -11.77 16.52 -4.42
CA VAL A 164 -10.36 16.12 -4.31
C VAL A 164 -9.87 15.47 -5.60
N MET A 165 -10.68 14.61 -6.23
CA MET A 165 -10.35 14.01 -7.51
C MET A 165 -10.25 15.06 -8.62
N ASN A 166 -11.11 16.09 -8.63
CA ASN A 166 -10.96 17.24 -9.55
C ASN A 166 -9.61 17.97 -9.35
N ALA A 167 -9.12 18.06 -8.12
CA ALA A 167 -7.80 18.64 -7.84
C ALA A 167 -6.65 17.71 -8.28
N LEU A 168 -6.83 16.39 -8.13
CA LEU A 168 -5.88 15.37 -8.59
C LEU A 168 -5.87 15.18 -10.12
N LYS A 169 -6.95 15.55 -10.80
CA LYS A 169 -7.11 15.51 -12.26
C LYS A 169 -6.86 14.12 -12.85
N PRO A 170 -7.68 13.09 -12.55
CA PRO A 170 -7.65 11.84 -13.30
C PRO A 170 -8.08 12.11 -14.75
N ASP A 171 -7.46 11.42 -15.69
CA ASP A 171 -7.75 11.47 -17.12
C ASP A 171 -8.95 10.60 -17.49
N ALA A 172 -9.19 9.54 -16.72
CA ALA A 172 -10.37 8.70 -16.84
C ALA A 172 -10.72 8.06 -15.49
N MET A 173 -12.01 7.73 -15.31
CA MET A 173 -12.46 6.90 -14.21
C MET A 173 -13.46 5.83 -14.67
N THR A 174 -13.47 4.68 -13.99
CA THR A 174 -14.59 3.73 -14.02
C THR A 174 -15.47 3.90 -12.78
N SER A 175 -16.59 3.16 -12.72
CA SER A 175 -17.60 3.35 -11.67
C SER A 175 -18.28 2.04 -11.30
N HIS A 176 -18.57 1.87 -10.01
CA HIS A 176 -19.38 0.77 -9.49
C HIS A 176 -20.18 1.25 -8.28
N TRP A 177 -19.56 1.44 -7.12
CA TRP A 177 -20.24 1.91 -5.92
C TRP A 177 -20.72 3.36 -6.02
N GLU A 178 -20.20 4.15 -6.94
CA GLU A 178 -20.69 5.51 -7.26
C GLU A 178 -22.22 5.52 -7.45
N PHE A 179 -22.77 4.51 -8.14
CA PHE A 179 -24.21 4.43 -8.43
C PHE A 179 -25.09 4.21 -7.20
N THR A 180 -24.52 3.89 -6.03
CA THR A 180 -25.28 3.83 -4.77
C THR A 180 -25.76 5.20 -4.29
N LEU A 181 -25.19 6.29 -4.82
CA LEU A 181 -25.66 7.66 -4.59
C LEU A 181 -26.92 8.01 -5.40
N GLY A 182 -27.32 7.16 -6.37
CA GLY A 182 -28.44 7.38 -7.28
C GLY A 182 -28.02 8.09 -8.58
N ILE A 183 -28.69 7.74 -9.68
CA ILE A 183 -28.31 8.20 -11.03
C ILE A 183 -28.43 9.72 -11.22
N ASP A 184 -29.32 10.39 -10.48
CA ASP A 184 -29.46 11.84 -10.56
C ASP A 184 -28.28 12.58 -9.89
N ARG A 185 -27.55 11.89 -8.99
CA ARG A 185 -26.41 12.46 -8.27
C ARG A 185 -25.09 12.24 -9.00
N VAL A 186 -24.94 11.08 -9.64
CA VAL A 186 -23.73 10.66 -10.37
C VAL A 186 -23.63 11.38 -11.70
#